data_AF-A0A7S3TMF7-F1
#
_entry.id   AF-A0A7S3TMF7-F1
#
_cell.length_a   1.000
_cell.length_b   1.000
_cell.length_c   1.000
_cell.angle_alpha   90.00
_cell.angle_beta   90.00
_cell.angle_gamma   90.00
#
_symmetry.space_group_name_H-M   'P 1'
#
loop_
_entity.id
_entity.type
_entity.pdbx_description
1 polymer ?
#
loop_
_entity_poly.entity_id
_entity_poly.type
_entity_poly.pdbx_seq_one_letter_code
_entity_poly.pdbx_strand_id
1 'polypeptide(L)'
;ATNAEWRGKTIQDDPVKESNKPGYITFAKTGAPNSRTSQLFINYVDNARLDRMGFAPFGEVEGDGMSVVRKIYNCGEKPNQGAIQMQGNAYLDENFPELSKIVRATVVPIGKDEP
;
A
#
# COMPACT_ATOMS: atom_id res chain seq x y z
N ALA A 1 -0.13 -19.97 -3.20
CA ALA A 1 -0.40 -18.57 -3.62
C ALA A 1 0.81 -17.71 -3.27
N THR A 2 1.20 -16.77 -4.13
CA THR A 2 2.37 -15.88 -3.94
C THR A 2 2.38 -15.17 -2.58
N ASN A 3 1.22 -14.76 -2.06
CA ASN A 3 1.10 -14.12 -0.73
C ASN A 3 1.63 -14.99 0.42
N ALA A 4 1.51 -16.32 0.33
CA ALA A 4 1.95 -17.23 1.39
C ALA A 4 3.48 -17.23 1.55
N GLU A 5 4.21 -17.08 0.45
CA GLU A 5 5.68 -17.06 0.44
C GLU A 5 6.25 -15.80 1.10
N TRP A 6 5.57 -14.65 0.89
CA TRP A 6 6.01 -13.35 1.40
C TRP A 6 5.50 -13.02 2.80
N ARG A 7 4.48 -13.73 3.30
CA ARG A 7 3.82 -13.43 4.58
C ARG A 7 4.79 -13.38 5.78
N GLY A 8 5.75 -14.29 5.83
CA GLY A 8 6.74 -14.37 6.92
C GLY A 8 8.02 -13.57 6.68
N LYS A 9 8.19 -12.99 5.50
CA LYS A 9 9.39 -12.23 5.13
C LYS A 9 9.18 -10.77 5.51
N THR A 10 9.39 -10.47 6.79
CA THR A 10 9.20 -9.11 7.27
C THR A 10 10.34 -8.18 6.85
N ILE A 11 10.02 -6.90 6.78
CA ILE A 11 10.94 -5.82 6.44
C ILE A 11 11.24 -5.06 7.75
N GLN A 12 12.50 -4.70 7.98
CA GLN A 12 12.93 -3.90 9.13
C GLN A 12 12.17 -2.57 9.18
N ASP A 13 12.08 -1.87 10.30
CA ASP A 13 11.44 -0.54 10.34
C ASP A 13 12.36 0.56 9.76
N ASP A 14 11.76 1.57 9.11
CA ASP A 14 12.47 2.79 8.69
C ASP A 14 12.15 3.93 9.67
N PRO A 15 13.07 4.88 9.89
CA PRO A 15 12.74 6.12 10.57
C PRO A 15 11.72 6.93 9.77
N VAL A 16 10.77 7.56 10.47
CA VAL A 16 9.82 8.48 9.84
C VAL A 16 10.53 9.78 9.52
N LYS A 17 10.80 10.03 8.23
CA LYS A 17 11.45 11.25 7.74
C LYS A 17 10.48 12.24 7.08
N GLU A 18 9.32 11.75 6.66
CA GLU A 18 8.25 12.51 6.03
C GLU A 18 6.91 12.17 6.69
N SER A 19 5.93 13.05 6.55
CA SER A 19 4.59 12.87 7.14
C SER A 19 3.63 12.14 6.17
N ASN A 20 2.67 11.39 6.70
CA ASN A 20 1.62 10.71 5.94
C ASN A 20 0.57 11.69 5.37
N LYS A 21 0.98 12.53 4.41
CA LYS A 21 0.14 13.51 3.70
C LYS A 21 -0.72 12.85 2.62
N PRO A 22 -1.76 13.52 2.08
CA PRO A 22 -2.50 13.02 0.92
C PRO A 22 -1.56 12.65 -0.24
N GLY A 23 -1.75 11.49 -0.85
CA GLY A 23 -0.93 10.95 -1.94
C GLY A 23 0.30 10.15 -1.49
N TYR A 24 0.68 10.19 -0.21
CA TYR A 24 1.85 9.45 0.26
C TYR A 24 1.55 7.95 0.42
N ILE A 25 2.53 7.13 0.05
CA ILE A 25 2.47 5.67 0.02
C ILE A 25 3.31 5.11 1.17
N THR A 26 2.71 4.20 1.92
CA THR A 26 3.29 3.69 3.17
C THR A 26 3.05 2.20 3.32
N PHE A 27 4.02 1.48 3.88
CA PHE A 27 3.84 0.08 4.26
C PHE A 27 2.88 -0.05 5.45
N ALA A 28 1.93 -0.98 5.37
CA ALA A 28 1.14 -1.38 6.51
C ALA A 28 1.99 -2.21 7.48
N LYS A 29 1.74 -2.05 8.78
CA LYS A 29 2.44 -2.79 9.84
C LYS A 29 1.56 -2.93 11.08
N THR A 30 2.01 -3.75 12.02
CA THR A 30 1.42 -3.85 13.36
C THR A 30 2.17 -2.94 14.35
N GLY A 31 1.77 -2.95 15.62
CA GLY A 31 2.53 -2.30 16.69
C GLY A 31 3.88 -2.97 16.99
N ALA A 32 4.11 -4.21 16.55
CA ALA A 32 5.37 -4.90 16.77
C ALA A 32 6.51 -4.31 15.89
N PRO A 33 7.76 -4.30 16.40
CA PRO A 33 8.93 -3.92 15.61
C PRO A 33 9.11 -4.81 14.37
N ASN A 34 9.60 -4.23 13.27
CA ASN A 34 9.97 -4.93 12.04
C ASN A 34 8.84 -5.83 11.48
N SER A 35 7.59 -5.33 11.55
CA SER A 35 6.39 -6.08 11.17
C SER A 35 5.82 -5.70 9.80
N ARG A 36 6.55 -4.89 9.03
CA ARG A 36 6.22 -4.54 7.64
C ARG A 36 6.31 -5.78 6.76
N THR A 37 5.40 -5.90 5.79
CA THR A 37 5.38 -6.98 4.78
C THR A 37 5.18 -6.37 3.39
N SER A 38 4.47 -7.02 2.47
CA SER A 38 4.16 -6.50 1.13
C SER A 38 2.87 -5.66 1.07
N GLN A 39 2.20 -5.43 2.20
CA GLN A 39 0.97 -4.63 2.25
C GLN A 39 1.30 -3.13 2.26
N LEU A 40 0.68 -2.38 1.36
CA LEU A 40 0.85 -0.94 1.19
C LEU A 40 -0.50 -0.23 1.29
N PHE A 41 -0.49 1.05 1.66
CA PHE A 41 -1.64 1.94 1.52
C PHE A 41 -1.23 3.28 0.92
N ILE A 42 -2.20 3.96 0.31
CA ILE A 42 -2.08 5.34 -0.19
C ILE A 42 -2.96 6.22 0.69
N ASN A 43 -2.40 7.30 1.22
CA ASN A 43 -3.14 8.26 2.02
C ASN A 43 -4.08 9.09 1.14
N TYR A 44 -5.39 9.08 1.42
CA TYR A 44 -6.35 9.94 0.70
C TYR A 44 -6.48 11.33 1.35
N VAL A 45 -6.15 11.41 2.63
CA VAL A 45 -6.24 12.59 3.49
C VAL A 45 -4.97 12.71 4.32
N ASP A 46 -4.84 13.80 5.06
CA ASP A 46 -3.76 13.97 6.04
C ASP A 46 -3.95 12.99 7.21
N ASN A 47 -2.94 12.14 7.41
CA ASN A 47 -2.89 11.16 8.49
C ASN A 47 -1.63 11.32 9.36
N ALA A 48 -1.17 12.55 9.64
CA ALA A 48 0.02 12.83 10.46
C ALA A 48 0.06 12.10 11.84
N ARG A 49 -1.08 11.64 12.36
CA ARG A 49 -1.13 10.77 13.54
C ARG A 49 -0.32 9.48 13.38
N LEU A 50 -0.19 8.96 12.16
CA LEU A 50 0.52 7.71 11.85
C LEU A 50 2.04 7.87 11.98
N ASP A 51 2.55 9.10 11.87
CA ASP A 51 3.97 9.40 12.00
C ASP A 51 4.49 9.01 13.38
N ARG A 52 3.73 9.38 14.43
CA ARG A 52 4.05 9.00 15.83
C ARG A 52 3.90 7.51 16.12
N MET A 53 3.26 6.77 15.22
CA MET A 53 3.10 5.32 15.30
C MET A 53 4.19 4.57 14.50
N GLY A 54 5.15 5.29 13.91
CA GLY A 54 6.27 4.72 13.16
C GLY A 54 5.92 4.26 11.75
N PHE A 55 4.85 4.80 11.16
CA PHE A 55 4.50 4.53 9.76
C PHE A 55 5.28 5.49 8.86
N ALA A 56 6.45 5.05 8.40
CA ALA A 56 7.30 5.84 7.52
C ALA A 56 6.83 5.73 6.06
N PRO A 57 6.30 6.81 5.45
CA PRO A 57 6.03 6.80 4.02
C PRO A 57 7.35 6.70 3.24
N PHE A 58 7.31 6.02 2.09
CA PHE A 58 8.50 5.75 1.27
C PHE A 58 8.37 6.25 -0.17
N GLY A 59 7.20 6.74 -0.55
CA GLY A 59 6.94 7.31 -1.87
C GLY A 59 5.66 8.13 -1.87
N GLU A 60 5.38 8.76 -3.00
CA GLU A 60 4.17 9.53 -3.22
C GLU A 60 3.62 9.27 -4.62
N VAL A 61 2.32 9.51 -4.80
CA VAL A 61 1.68 9.47 -6.11
C VAL A 61 2.11 10.70 -6.90
N GLU A 62 2.79 10.47 -8.02
CA GLU A 62 3.34 11.51 -8.88
C GLU A 62 2.27 12.28 -9.67
N GLY A 63 2.54 13.57 -9.92
CA GLY A 63 1.77 14.42 -10.82
C GLY A 63 0.27 14.47 -10.49
N ASP A 64 -0.57 14.27 -11.51
CA ASP A 64 -2.03 14.23 -11.37
C ASP A 64 -2.58 12.83 -11.06
N GLY A 65 -1.71 11.86 -10.74
CA GLY A 65 -2.06 10.46 -10.51
C GLY A 65 -3.09 10.26 -9.40
N MET A 66 -3.18 11.20 -8.44
CA MET A 66 -4.23 11.17 -7.42
C MET A 66 -5.65 11.29 -7.98
N SER A 67 -5.83 11.87 -9.17
CA SER A 67 -7.12 11.88 -9.89
C SER A 67 -7.56 10.47 -10.31
N VAL A 68 -6.61 9.58 -10.59
CA VAL A 68 -6.84 8.16 -10.89
C VAL A 68 -7.07 7.38 -9.61
N VAL A 69 -6.24 7.61 -8.57
CA VAL A 69 -6.39 6.96 -7.25
C VAL A 69 -7.80 7.20 -6.69
N ARG A 70 -8.33 8.42 -6.79
CA ARG A 70 -9.70 8.75 -6.34
C ARG A 70 -10.82 8.03 -7.09
N LYS A 71 -10.54 7.36 -8.21
CA LYS A 71 -11.49 6.56 -8.98
C LYS A 71 -11.43 5.06 -8.65
N ILE A 72 -10.52 4.64 -7.76
CA ILE A 72 -10.46 3.25 -7.29
C ILE A 72 -11.81 2.89 -6.66
N TYR A 73 -12.33 1.71 -7.02
CA TYR A 73 -13.61 1.25 -6.52
C TYR A 73 -13.60 1.14 -4.99
N ASN A 74 -14.56 1.81 -4.34
CA ASN A 74 -14.66 1.83 -2.89
C ASN A 74 -15.53 0.66 -2.39
N CYS A 75 -14.88 -0.43 -1.99
CA CYS A 75 -15.53 -1.57 -1.34
C CYS A 75 -15.69 -1.41 0.18
N GLY A 76 -15.19 -0.32 0.77
CA GLY A 76 -15.13 -0.11 2.22
C GLY A 76 -14.26 -1.13 2.95
N GLU A 77 -14.51 -1.33 4.25
CA GLU A 77 -13.78 -2.27 5.11
C GLU A 77 -14.33 -3.70 5.05
N LYS A 78 -15.04 -4.05 3.96
CA LYS A 78 -15.69 -5.36 3.80
C LYS A 78 -14.71 -6.52 3.57
N PRO A 79 -13.60 -6.37 2.81
CA PRO A 79 -12.69 -7.49 2.56
C PRO A 79 -12.02 -8.00 3.85
N ASN A 80 -12.13 -9.31 4.13
CA ASN A 80 -11.48 -9.93 5.27
C ASN A 80 -9.97 -10.09 5.04
N GLN A 81 -9.15 -9.46 5.88
CA GLN A 81 -7.70 -9.49 5.76
C GLN A 81 -7.09 -10.90 5.84
N GLY A 82 -7.65 -11.77 6.70
CA GLY A 82 -7.20 -13.16 6.83
C GLY A 82 -7.45 -13.96 5.56
N ALA A 83 -8.62 -13.80 4.94
CA ALA A 83 -8.94 -14.43 3.67
C ALA A 83 -8.04 -13.93 2.54
N ILE A 84 -7.73 -12.63 2.48
CA ILE A 84 -6.76 -12.07 1.51
C ILE A 84 -5.38 -12.69 1.68
N GLN A 85 -4.92 -12.87 2.92
CA GLN A 85 -3.61 -13.48 3.20
C GLN A 85 -3.56 -14.95 2.76
N MET A 86 -4.64 -15.71 2.97
CA MET A 86 -4.66 -17.15 2.66
C MET A 86 -4.96 -17.44 1.19
N GLN A 87 -5.90 -16.72 0.59
CA GLN A 87 -6.49 -17.04 -0.71
C GLN A 87 -6.13 -16.02 -1.81
N GLY A 88 -5.69 -14.81 -1.44
CA GLY A 88 -5.28 -13.78 -2.38
C GLY A 88 -6.37 -13.41 -3.38
N ASN A 89 -6.00 -13.33 -4.66
CA ASN A 89 -6.93 -12.93 -5.72
C ASN A 89 -8.10 -13.89 -5.91
N ALA A 90 -7.98 -15.19 -5.59
CA ALA A 90 -9.12 -16.10 -5.70
C ALA A 90 -10.31 -15.62 -4.85
N TYR A 91 -10.03 -15.22 -3.60
CA TYR A 91 -11.04 -14.66 -2.70
C TYR A 91 -11.55 -13.30 -3.16
N LEU A 92 -10.64 -12.40 -3.58
CA LEU A 92 -11.02 -11.04 -3.99
C LEU A 92 -11.84 -11.05 -5.28
N ASP A 93 -11.51 -11.91 -6.23
CA ASP A 93 -12.17 -12.00 -7.52
C ASP A 93 -13.57 -12.60 -7.41
N GLU A 94 -13.77 -13.56 -6.50
CA GLU A 94 -15.07 -14.17 -6.22
C GLU A 94 -15.99 -13.23 -5.42
N ASN A 95 -15.47 -12.56 -4.38
CA ASN A 95 -16.31 -11.83 -3.42
C ASN A 95 -16.40 -10.33 -3.71
N PHE A 96 -15.47 -9.77 -4.48
CA PHE A 96 -15.39 -8.34 -4.78
C PHE A 96 -14.98 -8.10 -6.25
N PRO A 97 -15.79 -8.55 -7.22
CA PRO A 97 -15.43 -8.54 -8.64
C PRO A 97 -15.20 -7.13 -9.22
N GLU A 98 -15.73 -6.09 -8.58
CA GLU A 98 -15.56 -4.68 -8.99
C GLU A 98 -14.25 -4.04 -8.50
N LEU A 99 -13.44 -4.74 -7.69
CA LEU A 99 -12.18 -4.20 -7.20
C LEU A 99 -11.24 -3.84 -8.34
N SER A 100 -10.69 -2.63 -8.25
CA SER A 100 -9.60 -2.20 -9.12
C SER A 100 -8.34 -3.02 -8.82
N LYS A 101 -7.64 -3.46 -9.87
CA LYS A 101 -6.43 -4.29 -9.76
C LYS A 101 -5.24 -3.59 -10.39
N ILE A 102 -4.09 -3.71 -9.75
CA ILE A 102 -2.80 -3.41 -10.40
C ILE A 102 -2.47 -4.61 -11.29
N VAL A 103 -2.58 -4.41 -12.61
CA VAL A 103 -2.29 -5.46 -13.60
C VAL A 103 -0.81 -5.56 -13.95
N ARG A 104 -0.07 -4.45 -13.79
CA ARG A 104 1.36 -4.35 -14.09
C ARG A 104 1.99 -3.26 -13.25
N ALA A 105 3.20 -3.51 -12.77
CA ALA A 105 4.10 -2.52 -12.20
C ALA A 105 5.48 -2.69 -12.85
N THR A 106 6.19 -1.59 -13.08
CA THR A 106 7.52 -1.60 -13.67
C THR A 106 8.40 -0.61 -12.93
N VAL A 107 9.66 -0.99 -12.71
CA VAL A 107 10.68 -0.04 -12.29
C VAL A 107 11.10 0.74 -13.52
N VAL A 108 10.83 2.04 -13.51
CA VAL A 108 11.35 2.94 -14.53
C VAL A 108 12.78 3.32 -14.14
N PRO A 109 13.76 3.25 -15.04
CA PRO A 109 15.07 3.86 -14.79
C PRO A 109 14.84 5.34 -14.49
N ILE A 110 15.59 5.89 -13.53
CA ILE A 110 15.62 7.35 -13.33
C ILE A 110 16.10 7.94 -14.66
N GLY A 111 15.21 8.65 -15.35
CA GLY A 111 15.54 9.36 -16.58
C GLY A 111 16.56 10.46 -16.26
N LYS A 112 17.54 10.67 -17.14
CA LYS A 112 18.47 11.82 -17.02
C LYS A 112 17.81 13.17 -17.29
N ASP A 113 16.51 13.17 -17.58
CA ASP A 113 15.76 14.33 -18.02
C ASP A 113 14.54 14.51 -17.10
N GLU A 114 14.78 15.01 -15.89
CA GLU A 114 13.84 15.94 -15.26
C GLU A 114 14.60 17.26 -15.01
N PRO A 115 13.96 18.42 -15.27
CA PRO A 115 14.57 19.75 -15.19
C PRO A 115 14.99 20.15 -13.77
#